data_AF-A0A1L3ZWA9-F1
#
_entry.id   AF-A0A1L3ZWA9-F1
#
_cell.length_a   1.000
_cell.length_b   1.000
_cell.length_c   1.000
_cell.angle_alpha   90.00
_cell.angle_beta   90.00
_cell.angle_gamma   90.00
#
_symmetry.space_group_name_H-M   'P 1'
#
loop_
_entity.id
_entity.type
_entity.pdbx_description
1 polymer ?
#
loop_
_entity_poly.entity_id
_entity_poly.type
_entity_poly.pdbx_seq_one_letter_code
_entity_poly.pdbx_strand_id
1 'polypeptide(L)'
;MAGSADEEDIRRVITSYATAIDGRDWVKLGQCFTEDVTADYGPIGLWNSRDELVGYMASAHDDFGQTMHSLSNFDINVTGDDAVARTYFNALLPFRDRRPPIRVSGFYDDRLRRAGGAWRIAARTVVTAYVENMPTCPA
;
A
#
# COMPACT_ATOMS: atom_id res chain seq x y z
N MET A 1 0.03 -3.24 -28.47
CA MET A 1 -0.58 -4.35 -27.72
C MET A 1 0.33 -4.70 -26.55
N ALA A 2 0.30 -3.90 -25.48
CA ALA A 2 1.11 -4.08 -24.28
C ALA A 2 0.28 -4.42 -23.02
N GLY A 3 -1.06 -4.43 -23.14
CA GLY A 3 -1.97 -4.42 -21.97
C GLY A 3 -1.82 -5.59 -20.99
N SER A 4 -1.80 -6.84 -21.46
CA SER A 4 -1.88 -7.98 -20.53
C SER A 4 -0.62 -8.23 -19.69
N ALA A 5 0.58 -7.99 -20.23
CA ALA A 5 1.82 -8.21 -19.48
C ALA A 5 2.06 -7.07 -18.47
N ASP A 6 1.78 -5.83 -18.88
CA ASP A 6 1.91 -4.67 -18.00
C ASP A 6 0.89 -4.69 -16.86
N GLU A 7 -0.36 -5.06 -17.13
CA GLU A 7 -1.38 -5.23 -16.08
C GLU A 7 -0.98 -6.28 -15.05
N GLU A 8 -0.35 -7.38 -15.48
CA GLU A 8 0.13 -8.43 -14.58
C GLU A 8 1.34 -7.98 -13.75
N ASP A 9 2.28 -7.25 -14.36
CA ASP A 9 3.42 -6.66 -13.64
C ASP A 9 2.96 -5.62 -12.60
N ILE A 10 1.97 -4.80 -12.94
CA ILE A 10 1.35 -3.86 -12.00
C ILE A 10 0.67 -4.61 -10.87
N ARG A 11 -0.14 -5.63 -11.17
CA ARG A 11 -0.79 -6.48 -10.16
C ARG A 11 0.24 -7.12 -9.22
N ARG A 12 1.37 -7.57 -9.78
CA ARG A 12 2.48 -8.15 -9.03
C ARG A 12 3.13 -7.13 -8.10
N VAL A 13 3.33 -5.88 -8.52
CA VAL A 13 3.88 -4.82 -7.67
C VAL A 13 2.94 -4.49 -6.51
N ILE A 14 1.64 -4.32 -6.78
CA ILE A 14 0.64 -4.03 -5.74
C ILE A 14 0.52 -5.21 -4.75
N THR A 15 0.57 -6.45 -5.24
CA THR A 15 0.59 -7.65 -4.38
C THR A 15 1.89 -7.78 -3.59
N SER A 16 3.03 -7.42 -4.19
CA SER A 16 4.34 -7.42 -3.53
C SER A 16 4.38 -6.42 -2.39
N TYR A 17 3.73 -5.27 -2.53
CA TYR A 17 3.55 -4.31 -1.42
C TYR A 17 2.88 -4.98 -0.21
N ALA A 18 1.73 -5.62 -0.41
CA ALA A 18 0.99 -6.29 0.66
C ALA A 18 1.81 -7.40 1.33
N THR A 19 2.49 -8.22 0.52
CA THR A 19 3.35 -9.28 1.05
C THR A 19 4.56 -8.73 1.81
N ALA A 20 5.17 -7.65 1.33
CA ALA A 20 6.35 -7.06 1.94
C ALA A 20 6.03 -6.40 3.28
N ILE A 21 4.93 -5.64 3.37
CA ILE A 21 4.52 -5.00 4.63
C ILE A 21 4.13 -6.04 5.69
N ASP A 22 3.40 -7.09 5.31
CA ASP A 22 3.01 -8.17 6.22
C ASP A 22 4.21 -9.02 6.69
N GLY A 23 5.18 -9.20 5.80
CA GLY A 23 6.44 -9.88 6.10
C GLY A 23 7.49 -8.99 6.78
N ARG A 24 7.22 -7.69 6.95
CA ARG A 24 8.18 -6.68 7.44
C ARG A 24 9.48 -6.60 6.63
N ASP A 25 9.42 -6.91 5.33
CA ASP A 25 10.54 -6.75 4.41
C ASP A 25 10.55 -5.31 3.88
N TRP A 26 11.14 -4.42 4.66
CA TRP A 26 11.15 -2.98 4.38
C TRP A 26 11.94 -2.62 3.12
N VAL A 27 12.95 -3.43 2.78
CA VAL A 27 13.71 -3.26 1.53
C VAL A 27 12.81 -3.56 0.34
N LYS A 28 12.10 -4.70 0.36
CA LYS A 28 11.16 -5.07 -0.70
C LYS A 28 9.95 -4.14 -0.75
N LEU A 29 9.50 -3.64 0.39
CA LEU A 29 8.43 -2.63 0.47
C LEU A 29 8.84 -1.37 -0.29
N GLY A 30 10.04 -0.84 -0.02
CA GLY A 30 10.58 0.32 -0.73
C GLY A 30 10.71 0.09 -2.24
N GLN A 31 11.07 -1.13 -2.66
CA GLN A 31 11.14 -1.48 -4.08
C GLN A 31 9.78 -1.45 -4.80
N CYS A 32 8.65 -1.40 -4.09
CA CYS A 32 7.34 -1.26 -4.74
C CYS A 32 7.05 0.19 -5.18
N PHE A 33 7.77 1.16 -4.63
CA PHE A 33 7.55 2.58 -4.85
C PHE A 33 8.64 3.22 -5.71
N THR A 34 8.31 4.34 -6.35
CA THR A 34 9.31 5.25 -6.89
C THR A 34 9.97 6.02 -5.75
N GLU A 35 11.18 6.57 -5.98
CA GLU A 35 11.90 7.33 -4.95
C GLU A 35 11.14 8.60 -4.52
N ASP A 36 10.49 9.25 -5.49
CA ASP A 36 9.68 10.47 -5.40
C ASP A 36 8.18 10.18 -5.18
N VAL A 37 7.83 9.03 -4.60
CA VAL A 37 6.42 8.66 -4.39
C VAL A 37 5.71 9.70 -3.52
N THR A 38 4.46 10.03 -3.90
CA THR A 38 3.54 10.73 -3.00
C THR A 38 2.50 9.77 -2.43
N ALA A 39 2.35 9.72 -1.12
CA ALA A 39 1.49 8.78 -0.43
C ALA A 39 0.58 9.51 0.54
N ASP A 40 -0.72 9.53 0.24
CA ASP A 40 -1.77 10.11 1.05
C ASP A 40 -2.59 9.01 1.73
N TYR A 41 -2.41 8.85 3.04
CA TYR A 41 -3.15 7.89 3.87
C TYR A 41 -4.19 8.63 4.74
N GLY A 42 -4.61 9.83 4.32
CA GLY A 42 -5.58 10.66 4.99
C GLY A 42 -5.13 11.02 6.42
N PRO A 43 -5.96 10.77 7.45
CA PRO A 43 -5.62 11.11 8.83
C PRO A 43 -4.34 10.48 9.37
N ILE A 44 -3.83 9.42 8.74
CA ILE A 44 -2.60 8.74 9.15
C ILE A 44 -1.37 9.57 8.78
N GLY A 45 -1.40 10.24 7.61
CA GLY A 45 -0.28 11.05 7.16
C GLY A 45 -0.18 11.19 5.65
N LEU A 46 0.72 12.09 5.25
CA LEU A 46 1.11 12.36 3.88
C LEU A 46 2.64 12.31 3.80
N TRP A 47 3.17 11.57 2.84
CA TRP A 47 4.61 11.46 2.59
C TRP A 47 4.93 11.80 1.13
N ASN A 48 6.10 12.38 0.90
CA ASN A 48 6.54 12.80 -0.45
C ASN A 48 7.86 12.15 -0.86
N SER A 49 8.28 11.10 -0.14
CA SER A 49 9.42 10.28 -0.50
C SER A 49 9.23 8.84 -0.05
N ARG A 50 9.89 7.92 -0.76
CA ARG A 50 9.90 6.50 -0.40
C ARG A 50 10.45 6.26 0.99
N ASP A 51 11.53 6.94 1.35
CA ASP A 51 12.27 6.65 2.58
C ASP A 51 11.47 7.11 3.80
N GLU A 52 10.80 8.27 3.73
CA GLU A 52 9.87 8.72 4.77
C GLU A 52 8.68 7.76 4.93
N LEU A 53 8.07 7.34 3.81
CA LEU A 53 6.95 6.41 3.83
C LEU A 53 7.33 5.06 4.45
N VAL A 54 8.43 4.45 3.99
CA VAL A 54 8.88 3.15 4.47
C VAL A 54 9.33 3.23 5.93
N GLY A 55 10.03 4.30 6.32
CA GLY A 55 10.42 4.53 7.70
C GLY A 55 9.22 4.63 8.64
N TYR A 56 8.18 5.37 8.23
CA TYR A 56 6.93 5.42 8.97
C TYR A 56 6.25 4.05 9.06
N MET A 57 6.12 3.33 7.94
CA MET A 57 5.48 2.01 7.94
C MET A 57 6.21 1.02 8.84
N ALA A 58 7.54 1.03 8.85
CA ALA A 58 8.34 0.19 9.74
C ALA A 58 8.02 0.49 11.22
N SER A 59 8.06 1.77 11.62
CA SER A 59 7.76 2.18 12.98
C SER A 59 6.31 1.89 13.39
N ALA A 60 5.34 2.19 12.52
CA ALA A 60 3.92 1.95 12.79
C ALA A 60 3.59 0.46 12.94
N HIS A 61 4.38 -0.43 12.32
CA HIS A 61 4.19 -1.88 12.40
C HIS A 61 4.86 -2.54 13.62
N ASP A 62 5.61 -1.81 14.43
CA ASP A 62 6.29 -2.40 15.60
C ASP A 62 5.29 -2.97 16.62
N ASP A 63 4.20 -2.26 16.88
CA ASP A 63 3.16 -2.62 17.84
C ASP A 63 2.28 -3.80 17.39
N PHE A 64 2.24 -4.09 16.09
CA PHE A 64 1.41 -5.16 15.53
C PHE A 64 2.10 -6.53 15.62
N GLY A 65 1.32 -7.60 15.66
CA GLY A 65 1.77 -8.96 15.45
C GLY A 65 1.96 -9.26 13.96
N GLN A 66 1.47 -10.41 13.51
CA GLN A 66 1.39 -10.75 12.10
C GLN A 66 0.17 -10.06 11.48
N THR A 67 0.42 -9.12 10.58
CA THR A 67 -0.63 -8.41 9.82
C THR A 67 -1.01 -9.20 8.58
N MET A 68 -2.18 -8.87 8.01
CA MET A 68 -2.63 -9.49 6.77
C MET A 68 -3.39 -8.49 5.91
N HIS A 69 -2.88 -8.22 4.71
CA HIS A 69 -3.51 -7.40 3.69
C HIS A 69 -4.05 -8.30 2.57
N SER A 70 -5.36 -8.46 2.53
CA SER A 70 -6.07 -9.16 1.46
C SER A 70 -6.49 -8.17 0.38
N LEU A 71 -6.00 -8.37 -0.84
CA LEU A 71 -6.29 -7.53 -1.99
C LEU A 71 -7.30 -8.19 -2.93
N SER A 72 -8.20 -7.40 -3.49
CA SER A 72 -9.18 -7.87 -4.48
C SER A 72 -9.53 -6.77 -5.49
N ASN A 73 -10.33 -7.12 -6.50
CA ASN A 73 -10.98 -6.17 -7.41
C ASN A 73 -10.00 -5.12 -7.99
N PHE A 74 -8.94 -5.60 -8.64
CA PHE A 74 -7.97 -4.73 -9.31
C PHE A 74 -8.56 -4.26 -10.64
N ASP A 75 -8.75 -2.96 -10.76
CA ASP A 75 -9.10 -2.26 -11.98
C ASP A 75 -7.87 -1.47 -12.45
N ILE A 76 -7.25 -1.88 -13.55
CA ILE A 76 -5.94 -1.38 -14.00
C ILE A 76 -6.10 -0.85 -15.42
N ASN A 77 -5.63 0.38 -15.66
CA ASN A 77 -5.60 0.98 -16.99
C ASN A 77 -4.19 1.51 -17.30
N VAL A 78 -3.58 0.95 -18.34
CA VAL A 78 -2.21 1.25 -18.76
C VAL A 78 -2.21 2.17 -19.99
N THR A 79 -1.42 3.24 -19.94
CA THR A 79 -1.21 4.16 -21.07
C THR A 79 0.29 4.41 -21.24
N GLY A 80 0.92 3.67 -22.15
CA GLY A 80 2.37 3.79 -22.39
C GLY A 80 3.17 3.31 -21.18
N ASP A 81 3.98 4.20 -20.61
CA ASP A 81 4.80 3.93 -19.41
C ASP A 81 4.14 4.43 -18.11
N ASP A 82 2.88 4.85 -18.17
CA ASP A 82 2.07 5.25 -17.03
C ASP A 82 0.85 4.34 -16.88
N ALA A 83 0.35 4.21 -15.66
CA ALA A 83 -0.89 3.49 -15.37
C ALA A 83 -1.63 4.08 -14.18
N VAL A 84 -2.94 3.85 -14.16
CA VAL A 84 -3.78 4.07 -12.98
C VAL A 84 -4.37 2.74 -12.55
N ALA A 85 -4.47 2.53 -11.24
CA ALA A 85 -5.09 1.33 -10.71
C ALA A 85 -5.93 1.64 -9.47
N ARG A 86 -7.12 1.05 -9.40
CA ARG A 86 -7.88 0.94 -8.15
C ARG A 86 -7.82 -0.50 -7.65
N THR A 87 -7.44 -0.69 -6.40
CA THR A 87 -7.40 -2.01 -5.75
C THR A 87 -8.17 -1.97 -4.45
N TYR A 88 -9.01 -2.96 -4.21
CA TYR A 88 -9.74 -3.09 -2.95
C TYR A 88 -8.83 -3.80 -1.95
N PHE A 89 -8.79 -3.32 -0.71
CA PHE A 89 -8.04 -3.97 0.35
C PHE A 89 -8.90 -4.21 1.58
N ASN A 90 -8.56 -5.29 2.28
CA ASN A 90 -8.95 -5.54 3.66
C ASN A 90 -7.67 -5.82 4.46
N ALA A 91 -7.40 -4.99 5.46
CA ALA A 91 -6.26 -5.12 6.35
C ALA A 91 -6.73 -5.61 7.73
N LEU A 92 -6.10 -6.68 8.22
CA LEU A 92 -6.19 -7.14 9.60
C LEU A 92 -4.86 -6.83 10.30
N LEU A 93 -4.91 -6.01 11.34
CA LEU A 93 -3.74 -5.57 12.10
C LEU A 93 -3.90 -5.97 13.58
N PRO A 94 -3.51 -7.19 13.97
CA PRO A 94 -3.53 -7.63 15.37
C PRO A 94 -2.42 -6.93 16.16
N PHE A 95 -2.69 -6.50 17.39
CA PHE A 95 -1.65 -6.00 18.29
C PHE A 95 -0.90 -7.15 18.97
N ARG A 96 0.38 -6.92 19.30
CA ARG A 96 1.20 -7.88 20.06
C ARG A 96 0.66 -8.14 21.47
N ASP A 97 0.10 -7.11 22.10
CA ASP A 97 -0.48 -7.15 23.45
C ASP A 97 -1.86 -7.82 23.51
N ARG A 98 -2.36 -8.33 22.38
CA ARG A 98 -3.66 -9.01 22.22
C ARG A 98 -4.88 -8.14 22.51
N ARG A 99 -4.77 -6.81 22.52
CA ARG A 99 -5.96 -5.94 22.47
C ARG A 99 -6.69 -6.13 21.13
N PRO A 100 -7.98 -5.72 21.02
CA PRO A 100 -8.74 -5.90 19.79
C PRO A 100 -7.99 -5.40 18.54
N PRO A 101 -7.97 -6.16 17.44
CA PRO A 101 -7.22 -5.80 16.23
C PRO A 101 -7.85 -4.59 15.55
N ILE A 102 -7.05 -3.82 14.81
CA ILE A 102 -7.60 -2.87 13.84
C ILE A 102 -8.01 -3.65 12.58
N ARG A 103 -9.20 -3.34 12.06
CA ARG A 103 -9.63 -3.77 10.72
C ARG A 103 -9.87 -2.56 9.87
N VAL A 104 -9.29 -2.54 8.67
CA VAL A 104 -9.50 -1.46 7.71
C VAL A 104 -9.91 -2.06 6.39
N SER A 105 -10.98 -1.53 5.79
CA SER A 105 -11.38 -1.86 4.43
C SER A 105 -11.44 -0.58 3.62
N GLY A 106 -10.94 -0.64 2.39
CA GLY A 106 -10.90 0.54 1.55
C GLY A 106 -10.33 0.26 0.18
N PHE A 107 -9.84 1.33 -0.44
CA PHE A 107 -9.31 1.32 -1.79
C PHE A 107 -7.91 1.93 -1.80
N TYR A 108 -7.00 1.31 -2.53
CA TYR A 108 -5.80 1.97 -3.03
C TYR A 108 -6.10 2.54 -4.40
N ASP A 109 -6.00 3.87 -4.51
CA ASP A 109 -5.98 4.57 -5.78
C ASP A 109 -4.52 4.89 -6.12
N ASP A 110 -3.95 4.06 -6.98
CA ASP A 110 -2.55 4.09 -7.34
C ASP A 110 -2.36 4.77 -8.70
N ARG A 111 -1.33 5.62 -8.80
CA ARG A 111 -0.69 5.98 -10.07
C ARG A 111 0.63 5.24 -10.12
N LEU A 112 0.88 4.53 -11.21
CA LEU A 112 2.10 3.78 -11.44
C LEU A 112 2.84 4.31 -12.65
N ARG A 113 4.16 4.20 -12.63
CA ARG A 113 5.01 4.50 -13.78
C ARG A 113 6.09 3.45 -13.93
N ARG A 114 6.55 3.24 -15.16
CA ARG A 114 7.72 2.40 -15.44
C ARG A 114 8.99 3.18 -15.10
N ALA A 115 9.73 2.72 -14.09
CA ALA A 115 11.00 3.29 -13.67
C ALA A 115 12.10 2.23 -13.74
N GLY A 116 13.13 2.47 -14.57
CA GLY A 116 14.23 1.51 -14.75
C GLY A 116 13.80 0.15 -15.31
N GLY A 117 12.77 0.14 -16.16
CA GLY A 117 12.25 -1.08 -16.80
C GLY A 117 11.21 -1.85 -15.97
N ALA A 118 10.92 -1.44 -14.72
CA ALA A 118 9.93 -2.08 -13.87
C ALA A 118 8.81 -1.10 -13.49
N TRP A 119 7.58 -1.60 -13.33
CA TRP A 119 6.49 -0.82 -12.78
C TRP A 119 6.70 -0.52 -11.29
N ARG A 120 6.35 0.70 -10.88
CA ARG A 120 6.44 1.17 -9.49
C ARG A 120 5.26 2.08 -9.17
N ILE A 121 4.82 2.06 -7.92
CA ILE A 121 3.80 2.99 -7.42
C ILE A 121 4.44 4.37 -7.27
N ALA A 122 3.97 5.33 -8.06
CA ALA A 122 4.43 6.71 -8.08
C ALA A 122 3.56 7.64 -7.24
N ALA A 123 2.27 7.30 -7.08
CA ALA A 123 1.42 7.92 -6.09
C ALA A 123 0.43 6.90 -5.55
N ARG A 124 0.06 7.03 -4.27
CA ARG A 124 -1.01 6.25 -3.64
C ARG A 124 -1.89 7.16 -2.82
N THR A 125 -3.20 7.07 -3.05
CA THR A 125 -4.21 7.59 -2.13
C THR A 125 -4.96 6.42 -1.51
N VAL A 126 -5.05 6.39 -0.18
CA VAL A 126 -5.85 5.42 0.55
C VAL A 126 -7.22 6.02 0.83
N VAL A 127 -8.25 5.43 0.22
CA VAL A 127 -9.63 5.81 0.47
C VAL A 127 -10.25 4.80 1.43
N THR A 128 -10.39 5.18 2.70
CA THR A 128 -10.97 4.33 3.74
C THR A 128 -12.48 4.24 3.61
N ALA A 129 -13.02 3.04 3.42
CA ALA A 129 -14.46 2.78 3.39
C ALA A 129 -15.00 2.39 4.77
N TYR A 130 -14.22 1.64 5.54
CA TYR A 130 -14.59 1.17 6.86
C TYR A 130 -13.36 1.03 7.75
N VAL A 131 -13.55 1.30 9.04
CA VAL A 131 -12.54 1.06 10.05
C VAL A 131 -13.14 0.61 11.37
N GLU A 132 -12.50 -0.38 11.98
CA GLU A 132 -12.85 -0.94 13.29
C GLU A 132 -11.66 -0.77 14.25
N ASN A 133 -11.95 -0.43 15.51
CA ASN A 133 -10.97 -0.32 16.60
C ASN A 133 -9.79 0.63 16.37
N MET A 134 -9.93 1.65 15.49
CA MET A 134 -8.95 2.73 15.44
C MET A 134 -8.88 3.41 16.81
N PRO A 135 -7.67 3.62 17.36
CA PRO A 135 -7.54 4.38 18.60
C PRO A 135 -8.15 5.76 18.37
N THR A 136 -9.14 6.12 19.19
CA THR A 136 -9.62 7.50 19.20
C THR A 136 -8.49 8.38 19.72
N CYS A 137 -8.22 9.50 19.04
CA CYS A 137 -7.41 10.56 19.63
C CYS A 137 -8.00 10.88 21.01
N PRO A 138 -7.21 10.94 22.11
CA PRO A 138 -7.74 11.44 23.37
C PRO A 138 -8.31 12.84 23.13
N ALA A 139 -9.52 13.07 23.66
CA ALA A 139 -10.11 14.40 23.69
C ALA A 139 -9.25 15.39 24.48
#